data_AF-A0AAV9TPS4-F1
#
_entry.id   AF-A0AAV9TPS4-F1
#
_cell.length_a   1.000
_cell.length_b   1.000
_cell.length_c   1.000
_cell.angle_alpha   90.00
_cell.angle_beta   90.00
_cell.angle_gamma   90.00
#
_symmetry.space_group_name_H-M   'P 1'
#
loop_
_entity.id
_entity.type
_entity.pdbx_description
1 polymer ?
#
loop_
_entity_poly.entity_id
_entity_poly.type
_entity_poly.pdbx_seq_one_letter_code
_entity_poly.pdbx_strand_id
1 'polypeptide(L)'
;MTQPTANADQPPDYAENPTIIQGSLPPDTLRLAGRSIHSATFRDADAPGLYELNHQIDFLRETDRLVQFTRIHYSVKNRSRDAASVPEIVPHPRHIFDLERPQAIMQETFPYYIKPVSRSGLGSIGLKFSKIGKSVCKAWRVGRKASDKSVFEARELLFDVRPNNEVLDWIDGQEVRIAVEYSQDSMYSLNILAPMDRAMRDALVAAW
;
A
#
# COMPACT_ATOMS: atom_id res chain seq x y z
N MET A 1 -12.42 47.89 27.60
CA MET A 1 -11.66 47.40 26.43
C MET A 1 -10.28 47.02 26.93
N THR A 2 -9.99 45.74 27.07
CA THR A 2 -8.70 45.22 27.55
C THR A 2 -8.28 44.11 26.60
N GLN A 3 -7.26 44.38 25.82
CA GLN A 3 -6.64 43.48 24.85
C GLN A 3 -5.63 42.59 25.60
N PRO A 4 -5.62 41.26 25.41
CA PRO A 4 -4.58 40.42 26.00
C PRO A 4 -3.30 40.55 25.16
N THR A 5 -2.20 40.87 25.84
CA THR A 5 -0.83 40.86 25.31
C THR A 5 -0.42 39.42 24.98
N ALA A 6 -0.15 39.13 23.70
CA ALA A 6 0.47 37.89 23.28
C ALA A 6 1.95 37.90 23.69
N ASN A 7 2.33 37.01 24.61
CA ASN A 7 3.73 36.74 24.95
C ASN A 7 4.43 36.14 23.72
N ALA A 8 5.47 36.81 23.24
CA ALA A 8 6.20 36.44 22.02
C ALA A 8 7.30 35.39 22.23
N ASP A 9 7.32 34.72 23.39
CA ASP A 9 8.42 33.83 23.82
C ASP A 9 7.97 32.40 24.14
N GLN A 10 6.74 32.02 23.76
CA GLN A 10 6.33 30.62 23.72
C GLN A 10 6.52 30.09 22.29
N PRO A 11 7.27 28.98 22.07
CA PRO A 11 7.17 28.27 20.81
C PRO A 11 5.69 27.93 20.57
N PRO A 12 5.22 27.96 19.30
CA PRO A 12 3.82 27.68 19.01
C PRO A 12 3.45 26.36 19.67
N ASP A 13 2.36 26.40 20.43
CA ASP A 13 1.75 25.22 21.01
C ASP A 13 1.49 24.30 19.81
N TYR A 14 2.30 23.25 19.68
CA TYR A 14 2.01 22.18 18.76
C TYR A 14 0.78 21.51 19.38
N ALA A 15 -0.39 22.08 19.09
CA ALA A 15 -1.60 21.32 19.05
C ALA A 15 -1.23 20.11 18.21
N GLU A 16 -1.06 18.98 18.90
CA GLU A 16 -1.23 17.69 18.28
C GLU A 16 -2.47 17.88 17.41
N ASN A 17 -2.29 17.84 16.09
CA ASN A 17 -3.38 17.50 15.22
C ASN A 17 -3.35 15.98 15.21
N PRO A 18 -4.05 15.27 16.13
CA PRO A 18 -4.49 13.93 15.84
C PRO A 18 -5.69 14.01 14.89
N THR A 19 -5.71 14.96 13.97
CA THR A 19 -6.40 14.80 12.69
C THR A 19 -5.43 14.09 11.73
N ILE A 20 -5.01 12.89 12.15
CA ILE A 20 -5.27 11.75 11.26
C ILE A 20 -6.75 11.90 10.94
N ILE A 21 -7.07 12.47 9.77
CA ILE A 21 -8.43 12.42 9.24
C ILE A 21 -8.78 10.93 9.28
N GLN A 22 -9.61 10.55 10.26
CA GLN A 22 -10.00 9.18 10.51
C GLN A 22 -10.72 8.70 9.25
N GLY A 23 -9.97 8.07 8.35
CA GLY A 23 -10.51 7.55 7.11
C GLY A 23 -9.50 7.57 5.97
N SER A 24 -8.92 8.73 5.63
CA SER A 24 -8.26 8.94 4.34
C SER A 24 -6.79 9.36 4.46
N LEU A 25 -5.93 8.68 3.69
CA LEU A 25 -4.51 8.97 3.50
C LEU A 25 -4.32 10.03 2.41
N PRO A 26 -3.42 11.01 2.58
CA PRO A 26 -3.10 11.97 1.53
C PRO A 26 -2.33 11.31 0.37
N PRO A 27 -2.37 11.87 -0.84
CA PRO A 27 -1.51 11.51 -1.97
C PRO A 27 -0.05 11.32 -1.55
N ASP A 28 0.64 10.37 -2.17
CA ASP A 28 2.03 10.03 -1.83
C ASP A 28 2.73 9.39 -3.03
N THR A 29 4.05 9.54 -3.12
CA THR A 29 4.86 8.80 -4.09
C THR A 29 5.60 7.71 -3.36
N LEU A 30 5.35 6.46 -3.74
CA LEU A 30 6.01 5.30 -3.18
C LEU A 30 7.17 4.85 -4.07
N ARG A 31 8.21 4.30 -3.47
CA ARG A 31 9.39 3.74 -4.14
C ARG A 31 9.67 2.36 -3.59
N LEU A 32 9.88 1.42 -4.50
CA LEU A 32 10.28 0.06 -4.15
C LEU A 32 11.81 -0.05 -4.14
N ALA A 33 12.35 -0.60 -3.05
CA ALA A 33 13.77 -0.91 -2.89
C ALA A 33 13.94 -2.31 -2.28
N GLY A 34 14.34 -3.27 -3.12
CA GLY A 34 14.53 -4.67 -2.72
C GLY A 34 13.23 -5.37 -2.29
N ARG A 35 12.96 -5.37 -0.98
CA ARG A 35 11.72 -5.92 -0.39
C ARG A 35 10.85 -4.86 0.30
N SER A 36 11.32 -3.62 0.39
CA SER A 36 10.70 -2.58 1.18
C SER A 36 10.15 -1.48 0.28
N ILE A 37 9.00 -0.92 0.67
CA ILE A 37 8.36 0.18 -0.05
C ILE A 37 8.38 1.40 0.86
N HIS A 38 8.97 2.48 0.36
CA HIS A 38 9.22 3.71 1.10
C HIS A 38 8.39 4.85 0.50
N SER A 39 8.05 5.85 1.31
CA SER A 39 7.58 7.12 0.74
C SER A 39 8.78 7.93 0.25
N ALA A 40 8.68 8.47 -0.96
CA ALA A 40 9.64 9.37 -1.57
C ALA A 40 9.66 10.76 -0.92
N THR A 41 8.70 11.06 -0.04
CA THR A 41 8.71 12.31 0.74
C THR A 41 9.86 12.35 1.74
N PHE A 42 10.31 11.18 2.21
CA PHE A 42 11.51 11.07 3.03
C PHE A 42 12.75 11.15 2.12
N ARG A 43 13.61 12.13 2.39
CA ARG A 43 14.85 12.37 1.63
C ARG A 43 16.03 11.52 2.12
N ASP A 44 15.87 10.82 3.24
CA ASP A 44 16.95 10.11 3.90
C ASP A 44 17.15 8.71 3.32
N ALA A 45 18.41 8.27 3.23
CA ALA A 45 18.75 6.93 2.72
C ALA A 45 18.22 5.82 3.64
N ASP A 46 18.06 6.13 4.94
CA ASP A 46 17.53 5.24 5.97
C ASP A 46 16.03 5.45 6.23
N ALA A 47 15.31 6.02 5.27
CA ALA A 47 13.89 6.31 5.42
C ALA A 47 13.09 5.05 5.84
N PRO A 48 12.23 5.14 6.87
CA PRO A 48 11.44 4.01 7.33
C PRO A 48 10.55 3.46 6.22
N GLY A 49 10.58 2.13 6.01
CA GLY A 49 9.68 1.46 5.07
C GLY A 49 8.23 1.50 5.55
N LEU A 50 7.29 1.79 4.65
CA LEU A 50 5.85 1.76 4.94
C LEU A 50 5.27 0.36 4.78
N TYR A 51 5.82 -0.39 3.82
CA TYR A 51 5.46 -1.78 3.54
C TYR A 51 6.71 -2.62 3.33
N GLU A 52 6.59 -3.91 3.57
CA GLU A 52 7.67 -4.88 3.41
C GLU A 52 7.11 -6.23 2.92
N LEU A 53 7.85 -6.85 2.01
CA LEU A 53 7.67 -8.21 1.55
C LEU A 53 8.61 -9.15 2.31
N ASN A 54 8.17 -10.38 2.56
CA ASN A 54 9.06 -11.40 3.13
C ASN A 54 10.09 -11.95 2.12
N HIS A 55 10.01 -11.55 0.85
CA HIS A 55 10.95 -11.90 -0.22
C HIS A 55 11.45 -10.63 -0.93
N GLN A 56 12.68 -10.66 -1.42
CA GLN A 56 13.16 -9.64 -2.36
C GLN A 56 12.57 -9.90 -3.73
N ILE A 57 12.02 -8.85 -4.36
CA ILE A 57 11.31 -9.00 -5.64
C ILE A 57 12.23 -9.53 -6.74
N ASP A 58 13.48 -9.08 -6.79
CA ASP A 58 14.46 -9.48 -7.80
C ASP A 58 14.80 -10.98 -7.76
N PHE A 59 14.47 -11.66 -6.65
CA PHE A 59 14.72 -13.09 -6.47
C PHE A 59 13.48 -13.96 -6.57
N LEU A 60 12.31 -13.37 -6.81
CA LEU A 60 11.07 -14.12 -6.99
C LEU A 60 11.13 -14.95 -8.27
N ARG A 61 10.75 -16.21 -8.14
CA ARG A 61 10.66 -17.20 -9.20
C ARG A 61 9.23 -17.68 -9.33
N GLU A 62 8.95 -18.40 -10.42
CA GLU A 62 7.62 -19.00 -10.62
C GLU A 62 7.22 -20.02 -9.54
N THR A 63 8.21 -20.57 -8.81
CA THR A 63 8.01 -21.47 -7.69
C THR A 63 7.58 -20.76 -6.41
N ASP A 64 7.82 -19.45 -6.30
CA ASP A 64 7.44 -18.63 -5.16
C ASP A 64 5.96 -18.27 -5.28
N ARG A 65 5.12 -19.17 -4.78
CA ARG A 65 3.66 -19.09 -4.91
C ARG A 65 2.98 -18.31 -3.79
N LEU A 66 3.73 -17.93 -2.76
CA LEU A 66 3.22 -17.22 -1.59
C LEU A 66 4.25 -16.19 -1.14
N VAL A 67 3.86 -14.91 -1.13
CA VAL A 67 4.64 -13.81 -0.60
C VAL A 67 3.80 -13.08 0.44
N GLN A 68 4.35 -12.84 1.61
CA GLN A 68 3.69 -12.11 2.68
C GLN A 68 3.91 -10.62 2.50
N PHE A 69 2.83 -9.85 2.58
CA PHE A 69 2.83 -8.40 2.47
C PHE A 69 2.50 -7.78 3.83
N THR A 70 3.50 -7.11 4.39
CA THR A 70 3.49 -6.52 5.72
C THR A 70 3.42 -5.00 5.62
N ARG A 71 2.54 -4.39 6.43
CA ARG A 71 2.55 -2.95 6.65
C ARG A 71 3.28 -2.63 7.95
N ILE A 72 4.12 -1.62 7.94
CA ILE A 72 4.87 -1.20 9.12
C ILE A 72 4.19 0.04 9.71
N HIS A 73 3.78 -0.06 10.97
CA HIS A 73 3.36 1.10 11.77
C HIS A 73 4.52 1.59 12.61
N TYR A 74 4.58 2.89 12.87
CA TYR A 74 5.60 3.45 13.74
C TYR A 74 4.95 4.13 14.94
N SER A 75 5.50 3.90 16.12
CA SER A 75 5.13 4.65 17.32
C SER A 75 6.36 5.34 17.89
N VAL A 76 6.16 6.52 18.48
CA VAL A 76 7.21 7.28 19.14
C VAL A 76 7.15 6.98 20.62
N LYS A 77 8.23 6.42 21.17
CA LYS A 77 8.38 6.13 22.58
C LYS A 77 9.36 7.10 23.22
N ASN A 78 8.86 7.93 24.13
CA ASN A 78 9.70 8.79 24.94
C ASN A 78 10.21 7.98 26.14
N ARG A 79 11.45 7.48 26.05
CA ARG A 79 12.10 6.78 27.17
C ARG A 79 12.81 7.80 28.07
N SER A 80 12.08 8.39 29.00
CA SER A 80 12.52 8.94 30.30
C SER A 80 11.72 10.20 30.67
N ARG A 81 11.67 10.51 31.97
CA ARG A 81 11.17 11.76 32.54
C ARG A 81 12.18 12.92 32.37
N ASP A 82 13.33 12.64 31.76
CA ASP A 82 14.33 13.64 31.38
C ASP A 82 14.00 14.24 30.00
N ALA A 83 13.88 15.57 29.98
CA ALA A 83 13.63 16.37 28.77
C ALA A 83 14.76 16.28 27.72
N ALA A 84 15.90 15.65 28.05
CA ALA A 84 17.04 15.46 27.16
C ALA A 84 17.05 14.09 26.44
N SER A 85 16.09 13.19 26.72
CA SER A 85 16.03 11.89 26.05
C SER A 85 15.50 12.01 24.61
N VAL A 86 16.25 11.49 23.64
CA VAL A 86 15.84 11.46 22.23
C VAL A 86 14.67 10.48 22.07
N PRO A 87 13.56 10.88 21.42
CA PRO A 87 12.45 9.98 21.16
C PRO A 87 12.87 8.76 20.34
N GLU A 88 12.48 7.56 20.77
CA GLU A 88 12.74 6.31 20.05
C GLU A 88 11.58 6.02 19.09
N ILE A 89 11.87 5.86 17.80
CA ILE A 89 10.88 5.43 16.81
C ILE A 89 10.87 3.90 16.76
N VAL A 90 9.75 3.28 17.09
CA VAL A 90 9.62 1.82 17.20
C VAL A 90 8.73 1.28 16.07
N PRO A 91 9.23 0.37 15.21
CA PRO A 91 8.44 -0.27 14.17
C PRO A 91 7.53 -1.37 14.73
N HIS A 92 6.31 -1.45 14.17
CA HIS A 92 5.25 -2.38 14.52
C HIS A 92 4.76 -3.05 13.22
N PRO A 93 5.45 -4.09 12.75
CA PRO A 93 5.06 -4.79 11.54
C PRO A 93 3.73 -5.52 11.74
N ARG A 94 2.84 -5.38 10.76
CA ARG A 94 1.56 -6.06 10.68
C ARG A 94 1.44 -6.73 9.32
N HIS A 95 1.52 -8.06 9.30
CA HIS A 95 1.16 -8.85 8.12
C HIS A 95 -0.30 -8.57 7.77
N ILE A 96 -0.60 -8.16 6.54
CA ILE A 96 -1.95 -7.79 6.11
C ILE A 96 -2.47 -8.61 4.93
N PHE A 97 -1.61 -9.04 4.01
CA PHE A 97 -2.00 -9.88 2.88
C PHE A 97 -1.01 -10.98 2.58
N ASP A 98 -1.54 -12.12 2.14
CA ASP A 98 -0.82 -13.14 1.41
C ASP A 98 -1.03 -12.90 -0.10
N LEU A 99 0.07 -12.69 -0.83
CA LEU A 99 0.10 -12.61 -2.30
C LEU A 99 0.32 -14.02 -2.84
N GLU A 100 -0.68 -14.57 -3.50
CA GLU A 100 -0.70 -15.98 -3.89
C GLU A 100 -0.80 -16.17 -5.40
N ARG A 101 -0.02 -17.14 -5.90
CA ARG A 101 -0.17 -17.74 -7.22
C ARG A 101 -0.70 -19.16 -7.06
N PRO A 102 -1.96 -19.46 -7.43
CA PRO A 102 -2.51 -20.80 -7.36
C PRO A 102 -1.69 -21.82 -8.16
N GLN A 103 -1.84 -23.09 -7.78
CA GLN A 103 -1.21 -24.17 -8.55
C GLN A 103 -1.84 -24.25 -9.95
N ALA A 104 -1.03 -24.43 -10.99
CA ALA A 104 -1.51 -24.49 -12.37
C ALA A 104 -2.54 -25.61 -12.65
N ILE A 105 -2.60 -26.63 -11.79
CA ILE A 105 -3.57 -27.73 -11.88
C ILE A 105 -4.97 -27.28 -11.42
N MET A 106 -5.04 -26.27 -10.54
CA MET A 106 -6.29 -25.68 -10.11
C MET A 106 -6.79 -24.74 -11.21
N GLN A 107 -7.96 -25.04 -11.78
CA GLN A 107 -8.64 -24.16 -12.74
C GLN A 107 -9.25 -22.94 -12.00
N GLU A 108 -8.38 -22.10 -11.46
CA GLU A 108 -8.78 -20.89 -10.75
C GLU A 108 -9.24 -19.81 -11.71
N THR A 109 -10.20 -18.99 -11.26
CA THR A 109 -10.74 -17.89 -12.08
C THR A 109 -9.72 -16.78 -12.29
N PHE A 110 -8.84 -16.57 -11.31
CA PHE A 110 -7.76 -15.58 -11.38
C PHE A 110 -6.38 -16.25 -11.23
N PRO A 111 -5.39 -15.84 -12.03
CA PRO A 111 -4.03 -16.39 -11.94
C PRO A 111 -3.26 -15.93 -10.69
N TYR A 112 -3.68 -14.84 -10.05
CA TYR A 112 -3.07 -14.33 -8.82
C TYR A 112 -4.16 -13.82 -7.88
N TYR A 113 -3.92 -13.95 -6.58
CA TYR A 113 -4.81 -13.46 -5.53
C TYR A 113 -4.04 -12.68 -4.47
N ILE A 114 -4.67 -11.62 -3.96
CA ILE A 114 -4.28 -10.96 -2.72
C ILE A 114 -5.30 -11.39 -1.67
N LYS A 115 -4.87 -12.16 -0.68
CA LYS A 115 -5.75 -12.70 0.37
C LYS A 115 -5.48 -11.98 1.69
N PRO A 116 -6.49 -11.35 2.30
CA PRO A 116 -6.30 -10.71 3.58
C PRO A 116 -6.14 -11.76 4.68
N VAL A 117 -5.18 -11.54 5.58
CA VAL A 117 -4.95 -12.42 6.74
C VAL A 117 -6.00 -12.22 7.83
N SER A 118 -6.78 -11.14 7.74
CA SER A 118 -7.84 -10.79 8.68
C SER A 118 -9.10 -10.38 7.92
N ARG A 119 -10.26 -10.47 8.57
CA ARG A 119 -11.53 -10.07 7.94
C ARG A 119 -11.71 -8.56 7.81
N SER A 120 -10.77 -7.76 8.30
CA SER A 120 -10.79 -6.31 8.15
C SER A 120 -10.15 -5.90 6.83
N GLY A 121 -10.87 -5.14 6.00
CA GLY A 121 -10.37 -4.59 4.73
C GLY A 121 -11.32 -4.82 3.55
N LEU A 122 -10.79 -4.74 2.33
CA LEU A 122 -11.54 -4.88 1.08
C LEU A 122 -11.91 -6.34 0.71
N GLY A 123 -11.47 -7.32 1.50
CA GLY A 123 -11.63 -8.74 1.18
C GLY A 123 -10.54 -9.25 0.24
N SER A 124 -10.77 -10.42 -0.35
CA SER A 124 -9.84 -10.99 -1.32
C SER A 124 -9.91 -10.23 -2.65
N ILE A 125 -8.77 -10.10 -3.31
CA ILE A 125 -8.64 -9.45 -4.62
C ILE A 125 -8.06 -10.48 -5.59
N GLY A 126 -8.64 -10.58 -6.78
CA GLY A 126 -8.13 -11.39 -7.88
C GLY A 126 -7.48 -10.48 -8.92
N LEU A 127 -6.31 -10.87 -9.43
CA LEU A 127 -5.58 -10.11 -10.44
C LEU A 127 -5.47 -10.91 -11.74
N LYS A 128 -5.65 -10.23 -12.87
CA LYS A 128 -5.44 -10.79 -14.20
C LYS A 128 -4.58 -9.84 -15.02
N PHE A 129 -3.40 -10.31 -15.39
CA PHE A 129 -2.50 -9.61 -16.30
C PHE A 129 -2.95 -9.82 -17.73
N SER A 130 -2.87 -8.75 -18.54
CA SER A 130 -3.19 -8.82 -19.96
C SER A 130 -2.09 -9.53 -20.74
N LYS A 131 -0.84 -9.44 -20.28
CA LYS A 131 0.33 -10.20 -20.75
C LYS A 131 1.22 -10.55 -19.57
N ILE A 132 1.72 -11.78 -19.53
CA ILE A 132 2.72 -12.22 -18.55
C ILE A 132 3.97 -11.33 -18.69
N GLY A 133 4.53 -10.89 -17.56
CA GLY A 133 5.73 -10.04 -17.52
C GLY A 133 5.51 -8.55 -17.83
N LYS A 134 4.26 -8.06 -17.82
CA LYS A 134 3.94 -6.63 -17.88
C LYS A 134 3.03 -6.25 -16.71
N SER A 135 3.18 -5.05 -16.14
CA SER A 135 2.30 -4.57 -15.06
C SER A 135 0.88 -4.20 -15.54
N VAL A 136 0.58 -4.29 -16.84
CA VAL A 136 -0.78 -4.08 -17.39
C VAL A 136 -1.72 -5.20 -16.91
N CYS A 137 -2.54 -4.87 -15.92
CA CYS A 137 -3.43 -5.81 -15.25
C CYS A 137 -4.77 -5.18 -14.92
N LYS A 138 -5.72 -6.03 -14.54
CA LYS A 138 -6.94 -5.63 -13.87
C LYS A 138 -7.02 -6.37 -12.53
N ALA A 139 -7.49 -5.66 -11.51
CA ALA A 139 -7.68 -6.17 -10.17
C ALA A 139 -9.13 -6.00 -9.74
N TRP A 140 -9.73 -7.07 -9.24
CA TRP A 140 -11.12 -7.08 -8.79
C TRP A 140 -11.21 -7.51 -7.34
N ARG A 141 -12.12 -6.89 -6.60
CA ARG A 141 -12.65 -7.52 -5.38
C ARG A 141 -13.37 -8.79 -5.80
N VAL A 142 -12.96 -9.91 -5.22
CA VAL A 142 -13.55 -11.22 -5.50
C VAL A 142 -14.35 -11.71 -4.30
N GLY A 143 -15.36 -12.51 -4.58
CA GLY A 143 -16.06 -13.24 -3.55
C GLY A 143 -16.41 -14.64 -4.01
N ARG A 144 -16.80 -15.49 -3.07
CA ARG A 144 -17.20 -16.86 -3.39
C ARG A 144 -18.54 -16.84 -4.11
N LYS A 145 -18.65 -17.65 -5.17
CA LYS A 145 -19.90 -17.84 -5.89
C LYS A 145 -20.95 -18.49 -4.99
N ALA A 146 -22.21 -18.05 -5.10
CA ALA A 146 -23.29 -18.59 -4.27
C ALA A 146 -23.57 -20.07 -4.57
N SER A 147 -23.46 -20.48 -5.84
CA SER A 147 -23.71 -21.85 -6.30
C SER A 147 -22.56 -22.81 -5.99
N ASP A 148 -21.34 -22.32 -5.89
CA ASP A 148 -20.15 -23.10 -5.57
C ASP A 148 -19.18 -22.26 -4.75
N LYS A 149 -19.11 -22.56 -3.46
CA LYS A 149 -18.27 -21.82 -2.51
C LYS A 149 -16.77 -22.04 -2.71
N SER A 150 -16.38 -23.00 -3.55
CA SER A 150 -14.97 -23.25 -3.90
C SER A 150 -14.46 -22.30 -5.00
N VAL A 151 -15.36 -21.67 -5.76
CA VAL A 151 -15.01 -20.81 -6.90
C VAL A 151 -15.16 -19.33 -6.52
N PHE A 152 -14.14 -18.53 -6.84
CA PHE A 152 -14.20 -17.07 -6.76
C PHE A 152 -14.78 -16.46 -8.03
N GLU A 153 -15.58 -15.41 -7.87
CA GLU A 153 -16.11 -14.58 -8.97
C GLU A 153 -15.69 -13.12 -8.78
N ALA A 154 -15.46 -12.42 -9.90
CA ALA A 154 -15.30 -10.96 -9.89
C ALA A 154 -16.60 -10.32 -9.40
N ARG A 155 -16.50 -9.39 -8.44
CA ARG A 155 -17.66 -8.62 -7.95
C ARG A 155 -17.56 -7.15 -8.30
N GLU A 156 -16.38 -6.57 -8.13
CA GLU A 156 -16.16 -5.14 -8.31
C GLU A 156 -14.76 -4.92 -8.85
N LEU A 157 -14.63 -4.10 -9.90
CA LEU A 157 -13.34 -3.69 -10.42
C LEU A 157 -12.75 -2.64 -9.48
N LEU A 158 -11.55 -2.92 -8.96
CA LEU A 158 -10.82 -1.99 -8.10
C LEU A 158 -9.83 -1.17 -8.93
N PHE A 159 -9.04 -1.84 -9.76
CA PHE A 159 -7.97 -1.21 -10.54
C PHE A 159 -7.93 -1.73 -11.97
N ASP A 160 -7.76 -0.83 -12.92
CA ASP A 160 -7.47 -1.08 -14.33
C ASP A 160 -6.19 -0.36 -14.70
N VAL A 161 -5.11 -1.12 -14.91
CA VAL A 161 -3.78 -0.59 -15.20
C VAL A 161 -3.60 -0.54 -16.70
N ARG A 162 -3.46 0.67 -17.24
CA ARG A 162 -3.42 0.93 -18.69
C ARG A 162 -2.10 1.60 -19.08
N PRO A 163 -1.48 1.22 -20.20
CA PRO A 163 -0.32 1.93 -20.71
C PRO A 163 -0.69 3.34 -21.17
N ASN A 164 0.12 4.32 -20.78
CA ASN A 164 0.02 5.70 -21.22
C ASN A 164 1.43 6.21 -21.54
N ASN A 165 1.82 6.15 -22.81
CA ASN A 165 3.19 6.44 -23.27
C ASN A 165 4.23 5.59 -22.51
N GLU A 166 5.10 6.24 -21.73
CA GLU A 166 6.20 5.61 -20.98
C GLU A 166 5.79 5.21 -19.54
N VAL A 167 4.55 5.50 -19.14
CA VAL A 167 4.05 5.21 -17.79
C VAL A 167 2.85 4.26 -17.84
N LEU A 168 2.48 3.72 -16.68
CA LEU A 168 1.24 2.96 -16.52
C LEU A 168 0.29 3.74 -15.61
N ASP A 169 -0.89 4.05 -16.13
CA ASP A 169 -1.96 4.70 -15.36
C ASP A 169 -2.76 3.65 -14.61
N TRP A 170 -2.91 3.85 -13.31
CA TRP A 170 -3.78 3.06 -12.44
C TRP A 170 -5.12 3.78 -12.30
N ILE A 171 -6.17 3.18 -12.85
CA ILE A 171 -7.51 3.75 -12.94
C ILE A 171 -8.46 2.97 -12.03
N ASP A 172 -9.34 3.66 -11.30
CA ASP A 172 -10.32 3.02 -10.44
C ASP A 172 -11.58 2.54 -11.18
N GLY A 173 -12.51 1.91 -10.46
CA GLY A 173 -13.78 1.45 -11.02
C GLY A 173 -14.74 2.56 -11.50
N GLN A 174 -14.43 3.83 -11.23
CA GLN A 174 -15.17 5.01 -11.71
C GLN A 174 -14.47 5.71 -12.89
N GLU A 175 -13.47 5.04 -13.51
CA GLU A 175 -12.65 5.58 -14.59
C GLU A 175 -11.82 6.82 -14.19
N VAL A 176 -11.54 6.99 -12.89
CA VAL A 176 -10.68 8.05 -12.38
C VAL A 176 -9.26 7.53 -12.24
N ARG A 177 -8.30 8.28 -12.79
CA ARG A 177 -6.87 7.99 -12.64
C ARG A 177 -6.43 8.30 -11.21
N ILE A 178 -6.13 7.26 -10.43
CA ILE A 178 -5.79 7.37 -9.01
C ILE A 178 -4.29 7.27 -8.73
N ALA A 179 -3.51 6.62 -9.59
CA ALA A 179 -2.07 6.54 -9.46
C ALA A 179 -1.37 6.38 -10.82
N VAL A 180 -0.05 6.54 -10.81
CA VAL A 180 0.82 6.42 -11.99
C VAL A 180 2.06 5.66 -11.58
N GLU A 181 2.34 4.59 -12.30
CA GLU A 181 3.54 3.79 -12.13
C GLU A 181 4.62 4.25 -13.12
N TYR A 182 5.82 4.45 -12.59
CA TYR A 182 7.03 4.79 -13.32
C TYR A 182 8.07 3.70 -13.06
N SER A 183 8.79 3.32 -14.11
CA SER A 183 9.99 2.49 -14.02
C SER A 183 11.09 3.20 -14.77
N GLN A 184 12.03 3.79 -14.03
CA GLN A 184 13.20 4.48 -14.58
C GLN A 184 14.44 4.06 -13.79
N ASP A 185 15.54 3.79 -14.50
CA ASP A 185 16.84 3.45 -13.89
C ASP A 185 16.76 2.31 -12.85
N SER A 186 15.95 1.29 -13.14
CA SER A 186 15.67 0.15 -12.25
C SER A 186 14.97 0.52 -10.92
N MET A 187 14.47 1.74 -10.79
CA MET A 187 13.65 2.17 -9.66
C MET A 187 12.17 2.16 -10.05
N TYR A 188 11.41 1.31 -9.36
CA TYR A 188 9.96 1.26 -9.50
C TYR A 188 9.32 2.25 -8.53
N SER A 189 8.50 3.16 -9.06
CA SER A 189 7.80 4.17 -8.27
C SER A 189 6.32 4.19 -8.60
N LEU A 190 5.48 4.40 -7.58
CA LEU A 190 4.05 4.58 -7.72
C LEU A 190 3.66 5.95 -7.17
N ASN A 191 3.32 6.89 -8.05
CA ASN A 191 2.81 8.20 -7.66
C ASN A 191 1.29 8.14 -7.50
N ILE A 192 0.82 8.19 -6.27
CA ILE A 192 -0.60 8.14 -5.95
C ILE A 192 -1.14 9.56 -5.90
N LEU A 193 -2.15 9.83 -6.73
CA LEU A 193 -2.61 11.18 -7.06
C LEU A 193 -3.76 11.67 -6.18
N ALA A 194 -4.53 10.74 -5.60
CA ALA A 194 -5.73 11.05 -4.84
C ALA A 194 -5.62 10.60 -3.38
N PRO A 195 -6.26 11.33 -2.44
CA PRO A 195 -6.49 10.82 -1.12
C PRO A 195 -7.36 9.55 -1.19
N MET A 196 -7.04 8.53 -0.41
CA MET A 196 -7.85 7.29 -0.36
C MET A 196 -7.81 6.68 1.01
N ASP A 197 -8.81 5.86 1.34
CA ASP A 197 -8.80 5.19 2.63
C ASP A 197 -7.66 4.19 2.78
N ARG A 198 -7.44 3.78 4.03
CA ARG A 198 -6.35 2.86 4.36
C ARG A 198 -6.45 1.53 3.63
N ALA A 199 -7.65 0.97 3.52
CA ALA A 199 -7.86 -0.34 2.94
C ALA A 199 -7.63 -0.30 1.42
N MET A 200 -8.07 0.78 0.77
CA MET A 200 -7.81 1.04 -0.64
C MET A 200 -6.33 1.28 -0.91
N ARG A 201 -5.62 2.06 -0.07
CA ARG A 201 -4.16 2.22 -0.19
C ARG A 201 -3.46 0.88 -0.06
N ASP A 202 -3.75 0.11 0.98
CA ASP A 202 -3.11 -1.19 1.20
C ASP A 202 -3.35 -2.13 0.00
N ALA A 203 -4.56 -2.15 -0.55
CA ALA A 203 -4.89 -2.95 -1.73
C ALA A 203 -4.19 -2.48 -3.00
N LEU A 204 -4.10 -1.16 -3.21
CA LEU A 204 -3.38 -0.58 -4.35
C LEU A 204 -1.90 -0.95 -4.31
N VAL A 205 -1.25 -0.78 -3.16
CA VAL A 205 0.18 -1.06 -3.00
C VAL A 205 0.49 -2.55 -3.05
N ALA A 206 -0.42 -3.42 -2.59
CA ALA A 206 -0.26 -4.87 -2.71
C ALA A 206 -0.53 -5.40 -4.13
N ALA A 207 -1.29 -4.66 -4.94
CA ALA A 207 -1.57 -5.01 -6.33
C ALA A 207 -0.46 -4.56 -7.28
N TRP A 208 0.20 -3.45 -6.95
CA TRP A 208 1.41 -2.95 -7.62
C TRP A 208 2.61 -3.84 -7.31
#